data_AF-A0A1I0A266-F1
#
_entry.id   AF-A0A1I0A266-F1
#
_cell.length_a   1.000
_cell.length_b   1.000
_cell.length_c   1.000
_cell.angle_alpha   90.00
_cell.angle_beta   90.00
_cell.angle_gamma   90.00
#
_symmetry.space_group_name_H-M   'P 1'
#
loop_
_entity.id
_entity.type
_entity.pdbx_description
1 polymer ?
#
loop_
_entity_poly.entity_id
_entity_poly.type
_entity_poly.pdbx_seq_one_letter_code
_entity_poly.pdbx_strand_id
1 'polypeptide(L)'
;MRSIRDFAGYYYLCLAIGLCNKEAIIEWADSIIADDTYPYELIEVSLSRERTLNEVLSILKEIYGKYDIDAPLSKLLGLLVIKLETGKITEDEFFGYISSLFLQGSAFTISEEVLHMLDRLDDSYYLAFQGIYGSVEQIRNEAIIDLGKYKDCVSLFEEA
;
A
#
# COMPACT_ATOMS: atom_id res chain seq x y z
N MET A 1 -19.75 -6.38 -4.18
CA MET A 1 -18.99 -5.12 -4.24
C MET A 1 -17.99 -4.97 -3.08
N ARG A 2 -17.29 -6.04 -2.67
CA ARG A 2 -16.11 -5.91 -1.77
C ARG A 2 -14.88 -5.45 -2.57
N SER A 3 -14.70 -5.97 -3.80
CA SER A 3 -13.57 -5.64 -4.67
C SER A 3 -13.32 -4.15 -4.86
N ILE A 4 -14.31 -3.34 -5.27
CA ILE A 4 -14.08 -1.89 -5.53
C ILE A 4 -13.63 -1.15 -4.27
N ARG A 5 -14.21 -1.48 -3.12
CA ARG A 5 -13.80 -0.88 -1.83
C ARG A 5 -12.38 -1.30 -1.49
N ASP A 6 -12.09 -2.59 -1.63
CA ASP A 6 -10.77 -3.14 -1.33
C ASP A 6 -9.70 -2.54 -2.27
N PHE A 7 -10.01 -2.39 -3.57
CA PHE A 7 -9.14 -1.72 -4.54
C PHE A 7 -8.95 -0.24 -4.22
N ALA A 8 -10.02 0.48 -3.85
CA ALA A 8 -9.90 1.86 -3.44
C ALA A 8 -9.02 2.02 -2.19
N GLY A 9 -9.13 1.12 -1.21
CA GLY A 9 -8.26 1.08 -0.05
C GLY A 9 -6.81 0.79 -0.42
N TYR A 10 -6.59 -0.10 -1.40
CA TYR A 10 -5.27 -0.45 -1.89
C TYR A 10 -4.61 0.74 -2.62
N TYR A 11 -5.34 1.39 -3.54
CA TYR A 11 -4.85 2.57 -4.25
C TYR A 11 -4.67 3.77 -3.31
N TYR A 12 -5.52 3.89 -2.30
CA TYR A 12 -5.33 4.88 -1.24
C TYR A 12 -3.97 4.69 -0.56
N LEU A 13 -3.66 3.48 -0.10
CA LEU A 13 -2.35 3.19 0.53
C LEU A 13 -1.19 3.41 -0.45
N CYS A 14 -1.30 2.91 -1.68
CA CYS A 14 -0.25 3.05 -2.70
C CYS A 14 0.06 4.52 -3.00
N LEU A 15 -0.97 5.36 -3.13
CA LEU A 15 -0.80 6.80 -3.37
C LEU A 15 -0.19 7.48 -2.15
N ALA A 16 -0.68 7.13 -0.96
CA ALA A 16 -0.27 7.72 0.30
C ALA A 16 1.23 7.52 0.56
N ILE A 17 1.79 6.38 0.16
CA ILE A 17 3.23 6.07 0.33
C ILE A 17 4.06 6.39 -0.92
N GLY A 18 3.45 6.88 -2.00
CA GLY A 18 4.15 7.20 -3.25
C GLY A 18 4.50 5.98 -4.12
N LEU A 19 3.94 4.80 -3.86
CA LEU A 19 4.13 3.61 -4.70
C LEU A 19 3.43 3.75 -6.06
N CYS A 20 2.36 4.53 -6.14
CA CYS A 20 1.71 4.90 -7.40
C CYS A 20 1.47 6.41 -7.48
N ASN A 21 1.27 6.89 -8.71
CA ASN A 21 0.90 8.28 -9.01
C ASN A 21 -0.62 8.40 -9.25
N LYS A 22 -1.10 9.64 -9.42
CA LYS A 22 -2.52 9.90 -9.69
C LYS A 22 -2.97 9.28 -11.01
N GLU A 23 -2.10 9.28 -12.02
CA GLU A 23 -2.40 8.77 -13.37
C GLU A 23 -2.81 7.30 -13.32
N ALA A 24 -2.07 6.46 -12.58
CA ALA A 24 -2.40 5.04 -12.42
C ALA A 24 -3.76 4.80 -11.76
N ILE A 25 -4.17 5.70 -10.84
CA ILE A 25 -5.46 5.59 -10.14
C ILE A 25 -6.60 6.03 -11.04
N ILE A 26 -6.37 7.05 -11.86
CA ILE A 26 -7.33 7.50 -12.88
C ILE A 26 -7.54 6.38 -13.91
N GLU A 27 -6.46 5.77 -14.41
CA GLU A 27 -6.54 4.65 -15.35
C GLU A 27 -7.32 3.45 -14.77
N TRP A 28 -7.09 3.13 -13.49
CA TRP A 28 -7.91 2.13 -12.81
C TRP A 28 -9.38 2.53 -12.74
N ALA A 29 -9.70 3.75 -12.31
CA ALA A 29 -11.09 4.22 -12.23
C ALA A 29 -11.78 4.16 -13.60
N ASP A 30 -11.10 4.61 -14.67
CA ASP A 30 -11.59 4.57 -16.04
C ASP A 30 -11.87 3.13 -16.51
N SER A 31 -11.02 2.17 -16.14
CA SER A 31 -11.22 0.76 -16.49
C SER A 31 -12.48 0.15 -15.87
N ILE A 32 -12.88 0.60 -14.68
CA ILE A 32 -14.08 0.11 -13.98
C ILE A 32 -15.34 0.85 -14.45
N ILE A 33 -15.24 2.15 -14.77
CA ILE A 33 -16.36 2.95 -15.31
C ILE A 33 -16.79 2.46 -16.69
N ALA A 34 -15.91 1.80 -17.43
CA ALA A 34 -16.25 1.17 -18.70
C ALA A 34 -17.31 0.06 -18.55
N ASP A 35 -17.51 -0.48 -17.35
CA ASP A 35 -18.56 -1.45 -17.03
C ASP A 35 -19.86 -0.77 -16.58
N ASP A 36 -21.03 -1.38 -16.83
CA ASP A 36 -22.34 -0.74 -16.59
C ASP A 36 -22.70 -0.54 -15.09
N THR A 37 -21.90 -1.03 -14.12
CA THR A 37 -22.23 -0.99 -12.68
C THR A 37 -21.05 -0.54 -11.81
N TYR A 38 -21.02 0.74 -11.44
CA TYR A 38 -19.98 1.32 -10.58
C TYR A 38 -20.52 2.34 -9.56
N PRO A 39 -19.82 2.58 -8.43
CA PRO A 39 -20.13 3.68 -7.51
C PRO A 39 -19.89 5.04 -8.17
N TYR A 40 -20.78 6.01 -7.92
CA TYR A 40 -20.68 7.36 -8.49
C TYR A 40 -19.33 8.03 -8.15
N GLU A 41 -18.80 7.77 -6.96
CA GLU A 41 -17.53 8.30 -6.47
C GLU A 41 -16.34 7.90 -7.36
N LEU A 42 -16.42 6.81 -8.13
CA LEU A 42 -15.37 6.47 -9.11
C LEU A 42 -15.29 7.49 -10.25
N ILE A 43 -16.41 8.10 -10.65
CA ILE A 43 -16.40 9.19 -11.63
C ILE A 43 -15.56 10.36 -11.09
N GLU A 44 -15.66 10.66 -9.79
CA GLU A 44 -14.86 11.72 -9.20
C GLU A 44 -13.36 11.41 -9.23
N VAL A 45 -12.99 10.14 -9.06
CA VAL A 45 -11.59 9.68 -9.20
C VAL A 45 -11.12 9.84 -10.65
N SER A 46 -11.91 9.40 -11.63
CA SER A 46 -11.60 9.54 -13.06
C SER A 46 -11.37 11.01 -13.47
N LEU A 47 -12.20 11.91 -12.93
CA LEU A 47 -12.12 13.36 -13.20
C LEU A 47 -11.09 14.10 -12.34
N SER A 48 -10.24 13.39 -11.58
CA SER A 48 -9.37 14.00 -10.56
C SER A 48 -8.01 14.51 -11.06
N ARG A 49 -7.78 14.58 -12.38
CA ARG A 49 -6.49 14.98 -12.97
C ARG A 49 -5.93 16.28 -12.37
N GLU A 50 -6.77 17.32 -12.28
CA GLU A 50 -6.41 18.64 -11.73
C GLU A 50 -6.55 18.73 -10.20
N ARG A 51 -7.11 17.70 -9.53
CA ARG A 51 -7.23 17.68 -8.06
C ARG A 51 -5.87 17.45 -7.41
N THR A 52 -5.69 18.00 -6.22
CA THR A 52 -4.53 17.77 -5.37
C THR A 52 -4.49 16.33 -4.86
N LEU A 53 -3.32 15.86 -4.43
CA LEU A 53 -3.16 14.52 -3.86
C LEU A 53 -4.10 14.28 -2.65
N ASN A 54 -4.24 15.28 -1.77
CA ASN A 54 -5.09 15.18 -0.60
C ASN A 54 -6.58 15.05 -0.95
N GLU A 55 -7.02 15.71 -2.02
CA GLU A 55 -8.39 15.58 -2.53
C GLU A 55 -8.62 14.17 -3.09
N VAL A 56 -7.69 13.63 -3.89
CA VAL A 56 -7.78 12.25 -4.40
C VAL A 56 -7.82 11.23 -3.26
N LEU A 57 -6.93 11.38 -2.26
CA LEU A 57 -6.92 10.53 -1.07
C LEU A 57 -8.24 10.60 -0.29
N SER A 58 -8.88 11.77 -0.24
CA SER A 58 -10.19 11.94 0.42
C SER A 58 -11.31 11.21 -0.32
N ILE A 59 -11.33 11.27 -1.65
CA ILE A 59 -12.31 10.52 -2.47
C ILE A 59 -12.13 9.01 -2.28
N LEU A 60 -10.89 8.52 -2.33
CA LEU A 60 -10.62 7.09 -2.14
C LEU A 60 -11.08 6.62 -0.75
N LYS A 61 -10.88 7.45 0.29
CA LYS A 61 -11.40 7.20 1.66
C LYS A 61 -12.91 7.06 1.73
N GLU A 62 -13.64 7.83 0.94
CA GLU A 62 -15.10 7.72 0.86
C GLU A 62 -15.53 6.41 0.20
N ILE A 63 -14.82 5.98 -0.85
CA ILE A 63 -15.11 4.74 -1.57
C ILE A 63 -14.85 3.50 -0.72
N TYR A 64 -13.65 3.37 -0.13
CA TYR A 64 -13.31 2.14 0.62
C TYR A 64 -14.05 2.04 1.96
N GLY A 65 -14.46 3.17 2.53
CA GLY A 65 -15.09 3.23 3.83
C GLY A 65 -14.06 3.09 4.95
N LYS A 66 -13.86 4.17 5.71
CA LYS A 66 -12.80 4.46 6.72
C LYS A 66 -12.31 3.33 7.67
N TYR A 67 -12.96 2.18 7.74
CA TYR A 67 -12.73 1.13 8.74
C TYR A 67 -12.22 -0.21 8.19
N ASP A 68 -12.04 -0.36 6.87
CA ASP A 68 -11.67 -1.66 6.26
C ASP A 68 -10.34 -1.56 5.49
N ILE A 69 -9.24 -1.29 6.21
CA ILE A 69 -7.91 -1.13 5.60
C ILE A 69 -7.03 -2.38 5.71
N ASP A 70 -7.41 -3.36 6.52
CA ASP A 70 -6.59 -4.53 6.82
C ASP A 70 -6.34 -5.40 5.59
N ALA A 71 -7.38 -5.69 4.79
CA ALA A 71 -7.22 -6.49 3.58
C ALA A 71 -6.42 -5.74 2.49
N PRO A 72 -6.70 -4.45 2.20
CA PRO A 72 -5.84 -3.65 1.32
C PRO A 72 -4.38 -3.56 1.77
N LEU A 73 -4.14 -3.38 3.07
CA LEU A 73 -2.79 -3.30 3.64
C LEU A 73 -2.06 -4.63 3.51
N SER A 74 -2.72 -5.74 3.85
CA SER A 74 -2.17 -7.08 3.69
C SER A 74 -1.74 -7.32 2.24
N LYS A 75 -2.58 -6.95 1.27
CA LYS A 75 -2.22 -7.06 -0.15
C LYS A 75 -0.99 -6.21 -0.50
N LEU A 76 -0.96 -4.96 -0.05
CA LEU A 76 0.16 -4.04 -0.30
C LEU A 76 1.47 -4.61 0.27
N LEU A 77 1.47 -5.08 1.51
CA LEU A 77 2.64 -5.69 2.14
C LEU A 77 3.12 -6.92 1.35
N GLY A 78 2.21 -7.80 0.95
CA GLY A 78 2.54 -8.94 0.09
C GLY A 78 3.16 -8.53 -1.23
N LEU A 79 2.62 -7.50 -1.89
CA LEU A 79 3.15 -6.98 -3.15
C LEU A 79 4.55 -6.37 -2.99
N LEU A 80 4.78 -5.62 -1.90
CA LEU A 80 6.08 -5.04 -1.61
C LEU A 80 7.14 -6.12 -1.40
N VAL A 81 6.81 -7.20 -0.67
CA VAL A 81 7.72 -8.35 -0.48
C VAL A 81 8.04 -9.00 -1.82
N ILE A 82 7.03 -9.28 -2.66
CA ILE A 82 7.25 -9.87 -4.00
C ILE A 82 8.15 -8.96 -4.85
N LYS A 83 7.91 -7.64 -4.83
CA LYS A 83 8.75 -6.68 -5.58
C LYS A 83 10.19 -6.67 -5.07
N LEU A 84 10.41 -6.76 -3.76
CA LEU A 84 11.75 -6.83 -3.15
C LEU A 84 12.47 -8.15 -3.49
N GLU A 85 11.76 -9.29 -3.40
CA GLU A 85 12.30 -10.62 -3.74
C GLU A 85 12.69 -10.71 -5.22
N THR A 86 11.88 -10.12 -6.10
CA THR A 86 12.10 -10.14 -7.56
C THR A 86 13.02 -9.03 -8.06
N GLY A 87 13.53 -8.17 -7.18
CA GLY A 87 14.41 -7.06 -7.52
C GLY A 87 13.73 -5.96 -8.36
N LYS A 88 12.40 -5.86 -8.32
CA LYS A 88 11.64 -4.79 -8.98
C LYS A 88 11.68 -3.48 -8.22
N ILE A 89 12.05 -3.52 -6.94
CA ILE A 89 12.36 -2.38 -6.08
C ILE A 89 13.63 -2.71 -5.30
N THR A 90 14.38 -1.67 -4.95
CA THR A 90 15.55 -1.73 -4.07
C THR A 90 15.15 -1.86 -2.60
N GLU A 91 16.10 -2.21 -1.74
CA GLU A 91 15.93 -2.19 -0.29
C GLU A 91 15.55 -0.77 0.19
N ASP A 92 16.23 0.26 -0.31
CA ASP A 92 15.97 1.66 0.05
C ASP A 92 14.52 2.07 -0.28
N GLU A 93 14.02 1.71 -1.46
CA GLU A 93 12.62 1.95 -1.83
C GLU A 93 11.66 1.17 -0.93
N PHE A 94 11.92 -0.12 -0.71
CA PHE A 94 11.08 -0.97 0.14
C PHE A 94 10.97 -0.40 1.56
N PHE A 95 12.09 -0.12 2.22
CA PHE A 95 12.07 0.41 3.58
C PHE A 95 11.56 1.85 3.63
N GLY A 96 11.74 2.66 2.58
CA GLY A 96 11.07 3.94 2.44
C GLY A 96 9.53 3.83 2.44
N TYR A 97 8.99 2.80 1.79
CA TYR A 97 7.56 2.49 1.83
C TYR A 97 7.11 2.00 3.22
N ILE A 98 7.89 1.15 3.89
CA ILE A 98 7.62 0.69 5.26
C ILE A 98 7.60 1.87 6.24
N SER A 99 8.59 2.76 6.18
CA SER A 99 8.67 3.98 6.99
C SER A 99 7.45 4.87 6.75
N SER A 100 7.06 5.06 5.48
CA SER A 100 5.89 5.85 5.12
C SER A 100 4.59 5.25 5.65
N LEU A 101 4.43 3.93 5.62
CA LEU A 101 3.29 3.22 6.22
C LEU A 101 3.26 3.39 7.74
N PHE A 102 4.42 3.29 8.40
CA PHE A 102 4.53 3.46 9.84
C PHE A 102 4.16 4.88 10.28
N LEU A 103 4.73 5.91 9.65
CA LEU A 103 4.45 7.32 9.96
C LEU A 103 2.97 7.67 9.76
N GLN A 104 2.35 7.10 8.73
CA GLN A 104 0.93 7.28 8.45
C GLN A 104 0.04 6.29 9.20
N GLY A 105 0.63 5.37 9.97
CA GLY A 105 -0.06 4.30 10.68
C GLY A 105 -1.09 4.78 11.70
N SER A 106 -0.97 6.02 12.19
CA SER A 106 -2.00 6.66 13.04
C SER A 106 -3.22 7.17 12.26
N ALA A 107 -3.06 7.46 10.95
CA ALA A 107 -4.13 7.84 10.05
C ALA A 107 -4.85 6.63 9.45
N PHE A 108 -4.24 5.45 9.56
CA PHE A 108 -4.79 4.17 9.15
C PHE A 108 -5.29 3.44 10.41
N THR A 109 -6.41 2.73 10.35
CA THR A 109 -6.86 1.91 11.49
C THR A 109 -6.10 0.58 11.49
N ILE A 110 -4.77 0.62 11.63
CA ILE A 110 -3.89 -0.55 11.56
C ILE A 110 -3.80 -1.21 12.93
N SER A 111 -3.74 -2.55 12.95
CA SER A 111 -3.54 -3.30 14.18
C SER A 111 -2.18 -2.98 14.84
N GLU A 112 -2.15 -2.98 16.18
CA GLU A 112 -0.92 -2.73 16.94
C GLU A 112 0.20 -3.71 16.56
N GLU A 113 -0.13 -4.98 16.29
CA GLU A 113 0.84 -5.98 15.83
C GLU A 113 1.56 -5.53 14.55
N VAL A 114 0.80 -5.05 13.56
CA VAL A 114 1.38 -4.59 12.29
C VAL A 114 2.17 -3.30 12.51
N LEU A 115 1.67 -2.35 13.29
CA LEU A 115 2.41 -1.13 13.61
C LEU A 115 3.76 -1.42 14.27
N HIS A 116 3.80 -2.30 15.27
CA HIS A 116 5.04 -2.71 15.94
C HIS A 116 6.02 -3.41 14.98
N MET A 117 5.49 -4.21 14.05
CA MET A 117 6.33 -4.86 13.04
C MET A 117 6.94 -3.84 12.07
N LEU A 118 6.15 -2.86 11.60
CA LEU A 118 6.65 -1.79 10.71
C LEU A 118 7.70 -0.92 11.42
N ASP A 119 7.42 -0.51 12.66
CA ASP A 119 8.34 0.24 13.52
C ASP A 119 9.69 -0.47 13.68
N ARG A 120 9.65 -1.76 14.08
CA ARG A 120 10.86 -2.57 14.24
C ARG A 120 11.66 -2.68 12.95
N LEU A 121 11.00 -2.87 11.80
CA LEU A 121 11.68 -3.00 10.50
C LEU A 121 12.31 -1.67 10.06
N ASP A 122 11.62 -0.55 10.26
CA ASP A 122 12.13 0.81 9.98
C ASP A 122 13.38 1.11 10.80
N ASP A 123 13.30 0.91 12.12
CA ASP A 123 14.42 1.10 13.04
C ASP A 123 15.61 0.19 12.71
N SER A 124 15.34 -1.10 12.46
CA SER A 124 16.40 -2.07 12.18
C SER A 124 17.12 -1.75 10.87
N TYR A 125 16.39 -1.33 9.84
CA TYR A 125 16.98 -0.92 8.57
C TYR A 125 17.81 0.36 8.73
N TYR A 126 17.30 1.36 9.46
CA TYR A 126 18.07 2.57 9.76
C TYR A 126 19.41 2.25 10.43
N LEU A 127 19.41 1.39 11.46
CA LEU A 127 20.62 0.99 12.16
C LEU A 127 21.60 0.22 11.26
N ALA A 128 21.10 -0.68 10.41
CA ALA A 128 21.91 -1.44 9.47
C ALA A 128 22.51 -0.55 8.38
N PHE A 129 21.72 0.37 7.82
CA PHE A 129 22.14 1.30 6.78
C PHE A 129 23.24 2.26 7.28
N GLN A 130 23.14 2.70 8.55
CA GLN A 130 24.18 3.51 9.20
C GLN A 130 25.42 2.70 9.63
N GLY A 131 25.42 1.37 9.44
CA GLY A 131 26.51 0.49 9.86
C GLY A 131 26.63 0.34 11.39
N ILE A 132 25.55 0.56 12.13
CA ILE A 132 25.51 0.52 13.60
C ILE A 132 25.21 -0.89 14.10
N TYR A 133 24.17 -1.54 13.57
CA TYR A 133 23.73 -2.87 14.00
C TYR A 133 23.13 -3.68 12.86
N GLY A 134 23.58 -4.93 12.70
CA GLY A 134 23.16 -5.82 11.60
C GLY A 134 23.74 -5.39 10.24
N SER A 135 23.28 -6.07 9.19
CA SER A 135 23.55 -5.70 7.79
C SER A 135 22.24 -5.51 7.02
N VAL A 136 22.26 -4.69 5.97
CA VAL A 136 21.09 -4.46 5.10
C VAL A 136 20.56 -5.79 4.54
N GLU A 137 21.44 -6.71 4.18
CA GLU A 137 21.07 -8.06 3.70
C GLU A 137 20.35 -8.87 4.79
N GLN A 138 20.79 -8.79 6.05
CA GLN A 138 20.13 -9.45 7.17
C GLN A 138 18.71 -8.88 7.36
N ILE A 139 18.57 -7.56 7.43
CA ILE A 139 17.27 -6.91 7.64
C ILE A 139 16.32 -7.14 6.47
N ARG A 140 16.84 -7.17 5.23
CA ARG A 140 16.08 -7.58 4.04
C ARG A 140 15.49 -8.97 4.19
N ASN A 141 16.29 -9.94 4.65
CA ASN A 141 15.83 -11.33 4.81
C ASN A 141 14.81 -11.45 5.96
N GLU A 142 14.99 -10.71 7.06
CA GLU A 142 13.99 -10.62 8.13
C GLU A 142 12.66 -10.06 7.61
N ALA A 143 12.69 -8.94 6.88
CA ALA A 143 11.48 -8.34 6.30
C ALA A 143 10.73 -9.33 5.39
N ILE A 144 11.44 -10.10 4.57
CA ILE A 144 10.84 -11.13 3.70
C ILE A 144 10.18 -12.25 4.53
N ILE A 145 10.80 -12.65 5.65
CA ILE A 145 10.23 -13.67 6.54
C ILE A 145 8.98 -13.15 7.25
N ASP A 146 9.07 -11.97 7.85
CA ASP A 146 8.01 -11.41 8.70
C ASP A 146 6.77 -11.01 7.89
N LEU A 147 7.00 -10.40 6.72
CA LEU A 147 5.94 -9.94 5.83
C LEU A 147 5.58 -10.98 4.76
N GLY A 148 6.34 -12.08 4.66
CA GLY A 148 6.11 -13.14 3.68
C GLY A 148 4.73 -13.80 3.78
N LYS A 149 4.14 -13.81 4.99
CA LYS A 149 2.77 -14.29 5.25
C LYS A 149 1.70 -13.55 4.43
N TYR A 150 1.99 -12.34 3.96
CA TYR A 150 1.04 -11.53 3.19
C TYR A 150 1.08 -11.79 1.68
N LYS A 151 2.06 -12.56 1.18
CA LYS A 151 2.17 -12.86 -0.27
C LYS A 151 0.93 -13.58 -0.81
N ASP A 152 0.30 -14.43 0.01
CA ASP A 152 -0.93 -15.14 -0.34
C ASP A 152 -2.15 -14.22 -0.51
N CYS A 153 -2.07 -12.97 -0.01
CA CYS A 153 -3.13 -11.98 -0.18
C CYS A 153 -3.11 -11.30 -1.55
N VAL A 154 -2.05 -11.48 -2.34
CA VAL A 154 -1.85 -10.79 -3.63
C VAL A 154 -2.74 -11.39 -4.73
N SER A 155 -2.85 -12.72 -4.78
CA SER A 155 -3.65 -13.46 -5.78
C SER A 155 -5.15 -13.24 -5.66
N LEU A 156 -5.64 -12.83 -4.48
CA LEU A 156 -7.07 -12.63 -4.19
C LEU A 156 -7.73 -11.47 -4.97
N PHE A 157 -6.95 -10.69 -5.73
CA PHE A 157 -7.45 -9.55 -6.50
C PHE A 157 -7.23 -9.65 -8.01
N GLU A 158 -6.46 -10.64 -8.50
CA GLU A 158 -6.35 -10.89 -9.94
C GLU A 158 -7.57 -11.66 -10.49
N GLU A 159 -8.45 -12.19 -9.61
CA GLU A 159 -9.66 -12.94 -9.95
C GLU A 159 -10.97 -12.11 -9.88
N ALA A 160 -10.90 -10.79 -9.77
CA ALA A 160 -12.08 -9.91 -9.62
C ALA A 160 -12.31 -9.00 -10.82
#